data_AF-A0A3A0DTD1-F1
#
_entry.id   AF-A0A3A0DTD1-F1
#
_cell.length_a   1.000
_cell.length_b   1.000
_cell.length_c   1.000
_cell.angle_alpha   90.00
_cell.angle_beta   90.00
_cell.angle_gamma   90.00
#
_symmetry.space_group_name_H-M   'P 1'
#
loop_
_entity.id
_entity.type
_entity.pdbx_description
1 polymer ?
#
loop_
_entity_poly.entity_id
_entity_poly.type
_entity_poly.pdbx_seq_one_letter_code
_entity_poly.pdbx_strand_id
1 'polypeptide(L)'
;MLSQVLRFVRLAWLLIAIYAIARFMVGLSGVPYAPRGNAMFSVVGATVISSFFFGALSQRAGFNWVGTALIGTSIGVFAQVLIFLLTFISIAGNLDSSYFIHWDALNVQEGTVVPMGQALGARAVGLIINAIIAAVVALVGRVLGAKLAPKTS
;
A
#
# COMPACT_ATOMS: atom_id res chain seq x y z
N MET A 1 3.07 -21.02 8.49
CA MET A 1 2.20 -19.83 8.57
C MET A 1 2.60 -18.73 7.59
N LEU A 2 3.80 -18.13 7.68
CA LEU A 2 4.18 -17.01 6.78
C LEU A 2 4.07 -17.36 5.29
N SER A 3 4.66 -18.49 4.84
CA SER A 3 4.55 -18.93 3.43
C SER A 3 3.11 -19.09 2.93
N GLN A 4 2.20 -19.56 3.80
CA GLN A 4 0.76 -19.68 3.47
C GLN A 4 0.11 -18.31 3.34
N VAL A 5 0.44 -17.37 4.23
CA VAL A 5 0.00 -15.97 4.14
C VAL A 5 0.47 -15.35 2.82
N LEU A 6 1.76 -15.47 2.48
CA LEU A 6 2.31 -14.89 1.24
C LEU A 6 1.64 -15.49 0.00
N ARG A 7 1.33 -16.79 -0.01
CA ARG A 7 0.57 -17.44 -1.09
C ARG A 7 -0.86 -16.91 -1.19
N PHE A 8 -1.50 -16.68 -0.04
CA PHE A 8 -2.87 -16.19 0.03
C PHE A 8 -2.99 -14.75 -0.49
N VAL A 9 -2.05 -13.86 -0.15
CA VAL A 9 -2.11 -12.44 -0.53
C VAL A 9 -1.51 -12.11 -1.90
N ARG A 10 -1.10 -13.11 -2.70
CA ARG A 10 -0.48 -12.89 -4.02
C ARG A 10 -1.30 -11.99 -4.94
N LEU A 11 -2.61 -12.17 -4.94
CA LEU A 11 -3.50 -11.35 -5.76
C LEU A 11 -3.52 -9.89 -5.27
N ALA A 12 -3.57 -9.65 -3.95
CA ALA A 12 -3.46 -8.31 -3.40
C ALA A 12 -2.14 -7.64 -3.78
N TRP A 13 -1.02 -8.36 -3.68
CA TRP A 13 0.29 -7.87 -4.11
C TRP A 13 0.31 -7.52 -5.60
N LEU A 14 -0.23 -8.38 -6.46
CA LEU A 14 -0.30 -8.10 -7.90
C LEU A 14 -1.10 -6.83 -8.19
N LEU A 15 -2.28 -6.67 -7.58
CA LEU A 15 -3.12 -5.48 -7.75
C LEU A 15 -2.42 -4.21 -7.27
N ILE A 16 -1.77 -4.26 -6.11
CA ILE A 16 -1.01 -3.12 -5.57
C ILE A 16 0.17 -2.76 -6.48
N ALA A 17 0.89 -3.76 -7.01
CA ALA A 17 1.96 -3.54 -7.97
C ALA A 17 1.46 -2.85 -9.24
N ILE A 18 0.34 -3.33 -9.80
CA ILE A 18 -0.30 -2.71 -10.97
C ILE A 18 -0.67 -1.25 -10.67
N TYR A 19 -1.31 -0.98 -9.52
CA TYR A 19 -1.67 0.38 -9.11
C TYR A 19 -0.45 1.29 -8.95
N ALA A 20 0.62 0.79 -8.32
CA ALA A 20 1.84 1.56 -8.12
C ALA A 20 2.54 1.89 -9.44
N ILE A 21 2.63 0.93 -10.37
CA ILE A 21 3.21 1.14 -11.70
C ILE A 21 2.35 2.08 -12.53
N ALA A 22 1.02 1.89 -12.54
CA ALA A 22 0.10 2.79 -13.25
C ALA A 22 0.23 4.23 -12.73
N ARG A 23 0.28 4.41 -11.40
CA ARG A 23 0.51 5.71 -10.77
C ARG A 23 1.84 6.34 -11.20
N PHE A 24 2.90 5.54 -11.23
CA PHE A 24 4.22 5.98 -11.67
C PHE A 24 4.20 6.46 -13.11
N MET A 25 3.63 5.67 -14.02
CA MET A 25 3.51 6.00 -15.44
C MET A 25 2.67 7.26 -15.68
N VAL A 26 1.58 7.44 -14.93
CA VAL A 26 0.74 8.65 -15.02
C VAL A 26 1.53 9.90 -14.59
N GLY A 27 2.32 9.81 -13.52
CA GLY A 27 3.19 10.91 -13.10
C GLY A 27 4.22 11.26 -14.17
N LEU A 28 4.91 10.25 -14.71
CA LEU A 28 5.89 10.46 -15.80
C LEU A 28 5.27 11.06 -17.06
N SER A 29 3.99 10.80 -17.33
CA SER A 29 3.27 11.37 -18.47
C SER A 29 2.91 12.86 -18.28
N GLY A 30 3.31 13.50 -17.17
CA GLY A 30 3.10 14.92 -16.91
C GLY A 30 1.66 15.29 -16.52
N VAL A 31 0.85 14.30 -16.11
CA VAL A 31 -0.50 14.57 -15.63
C VAL A 31 -0.41 15.38 -14.32
N PRO A 32 -1.29 16.38 -14.07
CA PRO A 32 -1.29 17.11 -12.82
C PRO A 32 -1.60 16.21 -11.61
N TYR A 33 -0.79 16.33 -10.55
CA TYR A 33 -0.92 15.53 -9.33
C TYR A 33 -2.29 15.69 -8.66
N ALA A 34 -2.81 16.92 -8.58
CA ALA A 34 -4.11 17.22 -7.99
C ALA A 34 -5.08 17.86 -9.01
N PRO A 35 -6.41 17.67 -8.88
CA PRO A 35 -7.10 16.83 -7.88
C PRO A 35 -7.33 15.38 -8.33
N ARG A 36 -7.22 15.09 -9.64
CA ARG A 36 -7.59 13.78 -10.21
C ARG A 36 -6.43 12.78 -10.27
N GLY A 37 -5.20 13.24 -10.51
CA GLY A 37 -4.02 12.39 -10.65
C GLY A 37 -3.73 11.53 -9.40
N ASN A 38 -3.89 12.11 -8.22
CA ASN A 38 -3.69 11.44 -6.94
C ASN A 38 -4.75 10.35 -6.68
N ALA A 39 -6.01 10.61 -7.06
CA ALA A 39 -7.13 9.73 -6.76
C ALA A 39 -7.21 8.48 -7.64
N MET A 40 -6.83 8.57 -8.93
CA MET A 40 -7.05 7.50 -9.91
C MET A 40 -6.31 6.18 -9.58
N PHE A 41 -5.07 6.27 -9.09
CA PHE A 41 -4.25 5.10 -8.73
C PHE A 41 -3.66 5.29 -7.33
N SER A 42 -4.53 5.40 -6.32
CA SER A 42 -4.08 5.51 -4.92
C SER A 42 -3.58 4.16 -4.40
N VAL A 43 -2.25 4.05 -4.23
CA VAL A 43 -1.62 2.86 -3.64
C VAL A 43 -2.09 2.65 -2.20
N VAL A 44 -2.29 3.74 -1.45
CA VAL A 44 -2.82 3.69 -0.07
C VAL A 44 -4.25 3.14 -0.07
N GLY A 45 -5.12 3.65 -0.94
CA GLY A 45 -6.49 3.16 -1.07
C GLY A 45 -6.55 1.68 -1.45
N ALA A 46 -5.74 1.26 -2.43
CA ALA A 46 -5.63 -0.15 -2.83
C ALA A 46 -5.14 -1.04 -1.68
N THR A 47 -4.19 -0.56 -0.88
CA THR A 47 -3.66 -1.26 0.29
C THR A 47 -4.74 -1.44 1.36
N VAL A 48 -5.47 -0.38 1.70
CA VAL A 48 -6.54 -0.41 2.71
C VAL A 48 -7.64 -1.38 2.29
N ILE A 49 -8.13 -1.27 1.04
CA ILE A 49 -9.18 -2.13 0.51
C ILE A 49 -8.71 -3.60 0.48
N SER A 50 -7.49 -3.85 0.01
CA SER A 50 -6.93 -5.20 -0.05
C SER A 50 -6.77 -5.81 1.34
N SER A 51 -6.20 -5.06 2.29
CA SER A 51 -6.06 -5.52 3.68
C SER A 51 -7.41 -5.84 4.30
N PHE A 52 -8.42 -5.01 4.06
CA PHE A 52 -9.77 -5.25 4.56
C PHE A 52 -10.37 -6.55 4.02
N PHE A 53 -10.39 -6.73 2.69
CA PHE A 53 -11.00 -7.91 2.06
C PHE A 53 -10.26 -9.20 2.39
N PHE A 54 -8.94 -9.22 2.31
CA PHE A 54 -8.16 -10.41 2.66
C PHE A 54 -8.20 -10.69 4.17
N GLY A 55 -8.33 -9.65 4.99
CA GLY A 55 -8.65 -9.78 6.41
C GLY A 55 -10.01 -10.43 6.65
N ALA A 56 -11.06 -9.99 5.96
CA ALA A 56 -12.42 -10.54 6.06
C ALA A 56 -12.48 -12.03 5.67
N LEU A 57 -11.73 -12.43 4.65
CA LEU A 57 -11.68 -13.82 4.17
C LEU A 57 -10.74 -14.72 4.99
N SER A 58 -9.87 -14.14 5.83
CA SER A 58 -8.81 -14.89 6.52
C SER A 58 -9.31 -16.04 7.39
N GLN A 59 -10.46 -15.90 8.06
CA GLN A 59 -11.02 -16.96 8.89
C GLN A 59 -11.46 -18.17 8.07
N ARG A 60 -12.15 -17.93 6.95
CA ARG A 60 -12.60 -18.98 6.02
C ARG A 60 -11.42 -19.68 5.34
N ALA A 61 -10.34 -18.95 5.12
CA ALA A 61 -9.09 -19.48 4.62
C ALA A 61 -8.25 -20.23 5.68
N GLY A 62 -8.77 -20.40 6.90
CA GLY A 62 -8.13 -21.20 7.96
C GLY A 62 -7.08 -20.46 8.79
N PHE A 63 -6.96 -19.14 8.67
CA PHE A 63 -6.01 -18.35 9.46
C PHE A 63 -6.58 -17.99 10.83
N ASN A 64 -5.72 -18.01 11.85
CA ASN A 64 -6.00 -17.45 13.18
C ASN A 64 -5.80 -15.92 13.19
N TRP A 65 -6.03 -15.27 14.33
CA TRP A 65 -5.85 -13.82 14.50
C TRP A 65 -4.45 -13.33 14.15
N VAL A 66 -3.41 -14.10 14.50
CA VAL A 66 -2.02 -13.78 14.16
C VAL A 66 -1.80 -13.86 12.65
N GLY A 67 -2.35 -14.89 11.99
CA GLY A 67 -2.33 -15.02 10.54
C GLY A 67 -3.02 -13.85 9.84
N THR A 68 -4.14 -13.36 10.38
CA THR A 68 -4.83 -12.15 9.88
C THR A 68 -4.00 -10.88 10.03
N ALA A 69 -3.37 -10.68 11.19
CA ALA A 69 -2.46 -9.56 11.38
C ALA A 69 -1.31 -9.62 10.37
N LEU A 70 -0.71 -10.80 10.19
CA LEU A 70 0.35 -11.02 9.20
C LEU A 70 -0.11 -10.78 7.76
N ILE A 71 -1.36 -11.12 7.40
CA ILE A 71 -1.94 -10.78 6.08
C ILE A 71 -1.89 -9.27 5.86
N GLY A 72 -2.41 -8.49 6.81
CA GLY A 72 -2.42 -7.03 6.69
C GLY A 72 -1.02 -6.42 6.71
N THR A 73 -0.14 -6.88 7.61
CA THR A 73 1.27 -6.45 7.65
C THR A 73 1.97 -6.76 6.33
N SER A 74 1.80 -7.97 5.79
CA SER A 74 2.42 -8.40 4.53
C SER A 74 1.98 -7.56 3.33
N ILE A 75 0.70 -7.18 3.29
CA ILE A 75 0.16 -6.30 2.26
C ILE A 75 0.74 -4.88 2.41
N GLY A 76 0.74 -4.34 3.64
CA GLY A 76 1.25 -3.00 3.93
C GLY A 76 2.76 -2.86 3.67
N VAL A 77 3.57 -3.82 4.12
CA VAL A 77 5.02 -3.84 3.87
C VAL A 77 5.29 -3.89 2.37
N PHE A 78 4.60 -4.75 1.62
CA PHE A 78 4.79 -4.84 0.17
C PHE A 78 4.48 -3.52 -0.54
N ALA A 79 3.36 -2.87 -0.19
CA ALA A 79 3.00 -1.57 -0.74
C ALA A 79 4.06 -0.50 -0.44
N GLN A 80 4.59 -0.47 0.78
CA GLN A 80 5.61 0.49 1.17
C GLN A 80 6.97 0.21 0.54
N VAL A 81 7.35 -1.06 0.33
CA VAL A 81 8.54 -1.43 -0.44
C VAL A 81 8.42 -0.90 -1.88
N LEU A 82 7.27 -1.05 -2.52
CA LEU A 82 7.03 -0.50 -3.85
C LEU A 82 7.14 1.04 -3.86
N ILE A 83 6.51 1.72 -2.89
CA ILE A 83 6.60 3.19 -2.77
C ILE A 83 8.05 3.62 -2.59
N PHE A 84 8.79 2.94 -1.71
CA PHE A 84 10.20 3.23 -1.46
C PHE A 84 11.05 3.05 -2.72
N LEU A 85 10.89 1.92 -3.42
CA LEU A 85 11.64 1.62 -4.66
C LEU A 85 11.30 2.62 -5.77
N LEU A 86 10.02 2.95 -5.97
CA LEU A 86 9.62 3.92 -6.99
C LEU A 86 10.09 5.34 -6.64
N THR A 87 10.13 5.69 -5.34
CA THR A 87 10.73 6.95 -4.89
C THR A 87 12.23 6.96 -5.19
N PHE A 88 12.95 5.88 -4.87
CA PHE A 88 14.38 5.74 -5.16
C PHE A 88 14.66 5.84 -6.67
N ILE A 89 13.92 5.10 -7.50
CA ILE A 89 14.05 5.14 -8.97
C ILE A 89 13.78 6.55 -9.50
N SER A 90 12.76 7.24 -8.97
CA SER A 90 12.43 8.61 -9.40
C SER A 90 13.59 9.57 -9.15
N ILE A 91 14.24 9.45 -8.00
CA ILE A 91 15.35 10.33 -7.62
C ILE A 91 16.62 9.94 -8.39
N ALA A 92 16.96 8.66 -8.43
CA ALA A 92 18.16 8.17 -9.13
C ALA A 92 18.11 8.43 -10.65
N GLY A 93 16.91 8.44 -11.23
CA GLY A 93 16.67 8.73 -12.64
C GLY A 93 16.42 10.21 -12.96
N ASN A 94 16.47 11.12 -11.98
CA ASN A 94 16.10 12.54 -12.14
C ASN A 94 14.71 12.74 -12.81
N LEU A 95 13.73 11.95 -12.36
CA LEU A 95 12.37 11.94 -12.92
C LEU A 95 11.49 12.94 -12.18
N ASP A 96 11.70 14.24 -12.43
CA ASP A 96 11.05 15.36 -11.73
C ASP A 96 9.51 15.36 -11.84
N SER A 97 8.95 14.74 -12.87
CA SER A 97 7.50 14.59 -13.07
C SER A 97 6.88 13.46 -12.24
N SER A 98 7.68 12.65 -11.55
CA SER A 98 7.16 11.51 -10.79
C SER A 98 6.33 11.93 -9.58
N TYR A 99 5.15 11.31 -9.45
CA TYR A 99 4.27 11.51 -8.29
C TYR A 99 4.89 11.03 -6.96
N PHE A 100 5.93 10.21 -6.99
CA PHE A 100 6.51 9.64 -5.75
C PHE A 100 7.45 10.62 -5.03
N ILE A 101 7.95 11.63 -5.75
CA ILE A 101 8.80 12.71 -5.22
C ILE A 101 8.06 14.04 -5.09
N HIS A 102 6.81 14.08 -5.56
CA HIS A 102 5.96 15.27 -5.46
C HIS A 102 5.81 15.71 -3.99
N TRP A 103 5.88 17.02 -3.74
CA TRP A 103 5.85 17.60 -2.39
C TRP A 103 4.63 17.15 -1.58
N ASP A 104 3.45 17.11 -2.22
CA ASP A 104 2.20 16.66 -1.60
C ASP A 104 2.25 15.16 -1.22
N ALA A 105 2.94 14.34 -2.01
CA ALA A 105 3.12 12.91 -1.69
C ALA A 105 4.08 12.67 -0.52
N LEU A 106 4.91 13.66 -0.20
CA LEU A 106 5.86 13.65 0.91
C LEU A 106 5.35 14.44 2.13
N ASN A 107 4.14 15.01 2.06
CA ASN A 107 3.55 15.86 3.09
C ASN A 107 4.46 17.03 3.48
N VAL A 108 5.14 17.64 2.50
CA VAL A 108 5.96 18.84 2.69
C VAL A 108 5.31 20.05 2.02
N GLN A 109 5.80 21.25 2.35
CA GLN A 109 5.27 22.50 1.80
C GLN A 109 5.39 22.54 0.26
N GLU A 110 4.41 23.16 -0.38
CA GLU A 110 4.35 23.31 -1.84
C GLU A 110 5.64 23.89 -2.43
N GLY A 111 6.11 23.30 -3.52
CA GLY A 111 7.34 23.70 -4.20
C GLY A 111 8.64 23.25 -3.52
N THR A 112 8.59 22.57 -2.37
CA THR A 112 9.79 22.10 -1.69
C THR A 112 10.43 20.95 -2.47
N VAL A 113 11.67 21.15 -2.92
CA VAL A 113 12.51 20.08 -3.48
C VAL A 113 13.14 19.33 -2.30
N VAL A 114 12.71 18.08 -2.10
CA VAL A 114 13.17 17.27 -0.96
C VAL A 114 14.43 16.50 -1.34
N PRO A 115 15.54 16.66 -0.60
CA PRO A 115 16.75 15.88 -0.81
C PRO A 115 16.49 14.37 -0.64
N MET A 116 17.25 13.55 -1.37
CA MET A 116 17.06 12.09 -1.40
C MET A 116 16.97 11.45 -0.01
N GLY A 117 17.89 11.80 0.89
CA GLY A 117 17.94 11.22 2.23
C GLY A 117 16.66 11.50 3.04
N GLN A 118 16.09 12.69 2.90
CA GLN A 118 14.85 13.06 3.59
C GLN A 118 13.63 12.35 2.97
N ALA A 119 13.55 12.27 1.63
CA ALA A 119 12.47 11.57 0.95
C ALA A 119 12.45 10.07 1.30
N LEU A 120 13.61 9.40 1.22
CA LEU A 120 13.73 7.98 1.57
C LEU A 120 13.52 7.74 3.07
N GLY A 121 14.00 8.65 3.92
CA GLY A 121 13.76 8.60 5.37
C GLY A 121 12.28 8.67 5.72
N ALA A 122 11.52 9.57 5.08
CA ALA A 122 10.07 9.67 5.25
C ALA A 122 9.36 8.37 4.82
N ARG A 123 9.77 7.74 3.71
CA ARG A 123 9.24 6.45 3.29
C ARG A 123 9.63 5.30 4.22
N ALA A 124 10.82 5.34 4.82
CA ALA A 124 11.27 4.34 5.79
C ALA A 124 10.42 4.34 7.07
N VAL A 125 10.00 5.52 7.56
CA VAL A 125 9.04 5.61 8.67
C VAL A 125 7.68 5.04 8.23
N GLY A 126 7.27 5.34 6.99
CA GLY A 126 6.07 4.80 6.36
C GLY A 126 6.03 3.26 6.31
N LEU A 127 7.18 2.60 6.12
CA LEU A 127 7.28 1.13 6.12
C LEU A 127 6.73 0.49 7.40
N ILE A 128 6.93 1.15 8.55
CA ILE A 128 6.49 0.63 9.85
C ILE A 128 5.04 1.04 10.10
N ILE A 129 4.75 2.35 10.05
CA ILE A 129 3.45 2.89 10.45
C ILE A 129 2.34 2.37 9.52
N ASN A 130 2.56 2.39 8.19
CA ASN A 130 1.52 1.96 7.25
C ASN A 130 1.34 0.44 7.25
N ALA A 131 2.37 -0.34 7.59
CA ALA A 131 2.23 -1.78 7.78
C ALA A 131 1.37 -2.10 9.01
N ILE A 132 1.55 -1.35 10.11
CA ILE A 132 0.70 -1.47 11.31
C ILE A 132 -0.75 -1.10 10.98
N ILE A 133 -0.97 0.03 10.29
CA ILE A 133 -2.31 0.44 9.86
C ILE A 133 -2.95 -0.65 8.99
N ALA A 134 -2.23 -1.21 8.03
CA ALA A 134 -2.72 -2.29 7.18
C ALA A 134 -3.07 -3.56 7.97
N ALA A 135 -2.31 -3.89 9.02
CA ALA A 135 -2.62 -4.97 9.95
C ALA A 135 -3.92 -4.73 10.72
N VAL A 136 -4.10 -3.51 11.26
CA VAL A 136 -5.32 -3.11 11.95
C VAL A 136 -6.53 -3.20 11.01
N VAL A 137 -6.41 -2.68 9.79
CA VAL A 137 -7.48 -2.76 8.79
C VAL A 137 -7.84 -4.22 8.46
N ALA A 138 -6.87 -5.13 8.37
CA ALA A 138 -7.14 -6.55 8.15
C ALA A 138 -7.86 -7.20 9.35
N LEU A 139 -7.51 -6.83 10.58
CA LEU A 139 -8.19 -7.29 11.79
C LEU A 139 -9.63 -6.79 11.83
N VAL A 140 -9.87 -5.52 11.50
CA VAL A 140 -11.22 -4.96 11.36
C VAL A 140 -12.00 -5.71 10.29
N GLY A 141 -11.39 -5.95 9.13
CA GLY A 141 -11.96 -6.75 8.05
C GLY A 141 -12.40 -8.12 8.53
N ARG A 142 -11.57 -8.82 9.32
CA ARG A 142 -11.92 -10.13 9.91
C ARG A 142 -13.14 -10.04 10.84
N VAL A 143 -13.16 -9.08 11.75
CA VAL A 143 -14.27 -8.91 12.71
C VAL A 143 -15.60 -8.71 11.97
N LEU A 144 -15.60 -7.90 10.91
CA LEU A 144 -16.80 -7.62 10.12
C LEU A 144 -17.15 -8.78 9.17
N GLY A 145 -16.15 -9.42 8.56
CA GLY A 145 -16.32 -10.58 7.69
C GLY A 145 -16.91 -11.80 8.40
N ALA A 146 -16.56 -11.99 9.68
CA ALA A 146 -17.15 -13.04 10.52
C ALA A 146 -18.66 -12.87 10.72
N LYS A 147 -19.18 -11.63 10.65
CA LYS A 147 -20.62 -11.33 10.75
C LYS A 147 -21.37 -11.47 9.42
N LEU A 148 -20.65 -11.38 8.30
CA LEU A 148 -21.22 -11.42 6.94
C LEU A 148 -21.17 -12.81 6.29
N ALA A 149 -20.42 -13.73 6.88
CA ALA A 149 -20.38 -15.12 6.44
C ALA A 149 -21.69 -15.85 6.81
N PRO A 150 -22.46 -16.44 5.87
CA PRO A 150 -23.57 -17.31 6.23
C PRO A 150 -23.05 -18.41 7.14
N LYS A 151 -23.74 -18.62 8.27
CA LYS A 151 -23.49 -19.78 9.13
C LYS A 151 -23.76 -21.01 8.29
N THR A 152 -22.74 -21.82 8.04
CA THR A 152 -22.96 -23.18 7.54
C THR A 152 -23.72 -23.91 8.64
N SER A 153 -25.02 -24.12 8.41
CA SER A 153 -25.90 -24.98 9.19
C SER A 153 -25.43 -26.43 9.09
#